data_AF-A0A9E2JWD9-F1
#
_entry.id   AF-A0A9E2JWD9-F1
#
_cell.length_a   1.000
_cell.length_b   1.000
_cell.length_c   1.000
_cell.angle_alpha   90.00
_cell.angle_beta   90.00
_cell.angle_gamma   90.00
#
_symmetry.space_group_name_H-M   'P 1'
#
loop_
_entity.id
_entity.type
_entity.pdbx_description
1 polymer ?
#
loop_
_entity_poly.entity_id
_entity_poly.type
_entity_poly.pdbx_seq_one_letter_code
_entity_poly.pdbx_strand_id
1 'polypeptide(L)'
;MASTGGATPLAITRRRCLPLGQLDLELMLSACGARMWALRTAPAPEMGAGCRVLTNGFCDSAAERDELAGQLRALADAVEDWR
;
A
#
# COMPACT_ATOMS: atom_id res chain seq x y z
N MET A 1 -23.23 -25.65 0.34
CA MET A 1 -22.95 -24.63 1.38
C MET A 1 -21.77 -23.81 0.90
N ALA A 2 -22.02 -22.59 0.43
CA ALA A 2 -20.94 -21.69 0.02
C ALA A 2 -20.23 -21.22 1.29
N SER A 3 -18.93 -21.46 1.41
CA SER A 3 -18.12 -20.81 2.42
C SER A 3 -18.09 -19.32 2.09
N THR A 4 -18.84 -18.52 2.84
CA THR A 4 -18.55 -17.09 3.00
C THR A 4 -17.21 -17.00 3.73
N GLY A 5 -16.11 -17.14 2.99
CA GLY A 5 -14.77 -16.79 3.45
C GLY A 5 -14.76 -15.30 3.73
N GLY A 6 -15.16 -14.92 4.94
CA GLY A 6 -15.05 -13.55 5.40
C GLY A 6 -13.59 -13.14 5.29
N ALA A 7 -13.33 -12.07 4.54
CA ALA A 7 -11.99 -11.53 4.44
C ALA A 7 -11.50 -11.21 5.86
N THR A 8 -10.43 -11.88 6.28
CA THR A 8 -9.81 -11.67 7.58
C THR A 8 -9.49 -10.17 7.72
N PRO A 9 -9.89 -9.52 8.83
CA PRO A 9 -9.63 -8.10 9.01
C PRO A 9 -8.13 -7.81 8.98
N LEU A 10 -7.76 -6.81 8.18
CA LEU A 10 -6.40 -6.32 8.06
C LEU A 10 -6.22 -5.14 8.99
N ALA A 11 -5.28 -5.25 9.93
CA ALA A 11 -4.94 -4.15 10.82
C ALA A 11 -3.88 -3.27 10.15
N ILE A 12 -4.18 -1.98 9.93
CA ILE A 12 -3.18 -1.00 9.48
C ILE A 12 -2.22 -0.75 10.65
N THR A 13 -0.96 -1.12 10.45
CA THR A 13 0.10 -0.98 11.47
C THR A 13 0.90 0.30 11.30
N ARG A 14 1.05 0.76 10.05
CA ARG A 14 1.71 2.02 9.69
C ARG A 14 1.05 2.61 8.45
N ARG A 15 1.10 3.94 8.34
CA ARG A 15 0.69 4.70 7.16
C ARG A 15 1.68 5.81 6.91
N ARG A 16 1.98 6.09 5.64
CA ARG A 16 2.80 7.22 5.19
C ARG A 16 2.11 7.89 4.01
N CYS A 17 1.88 9.18 4.13
CA CYS A 17 1.52 10.02 2.99
C CYS A 17 2.75 10.17 2.08
N LEU A 18 2.57 9.92 0.79
CA LEU A 18 3.62 10.14 -0.20
C LEU A 18 3.61 11.60 -0.64
N PRO A 19 4.76 12.19 -0.98
CA PRO A 19 4.85 13.59 -1.39
C PRO A 19 4.31 13.84 -2.82
N LEU A 20 3.70 12.85 -3.45
CA LEU A 20 3.28 12.86 -4.85
C LEU A 20 1.81 12.46 -4.95
N GLY A 21 0.96 13.43 -5.26
CA GLY A 21 -0.48 13.22 -5.31
C GLY A 21 -1.06 12.88 -3.93
N GLN A 22 -2.36 12.95 -3.81
CA GLN A 22 -3.10 12.49 -2.64
C GLN A 22 -2.98 10.96 -2.54
N LEU A 23 -1.82 10.45 -2.10
CA LEU A 23 -1.48 9.03 -2.04
C LEU A 23 -0.97 8.65 -0.66
N ASP A 24 -1.44 7.50 -0.16
CA ASP A 24 -0.98 6.88 1.08
C ASP A 24 -0.40 5.50 0.79
N LEU A 25 0.76 5.21 1.39
CA LEU A 25 1.32 3.87 1.52
C LEU A 25 1.01 3.33 2.92
N GLU A 26 0.28 2.22 2.98
CA GLU A 26 -0.11 1.54 4.22
C GLU A 26 0.64 0.23 4.38
N LEU A 27 1.07 -0.08 5.60
CA LEU A 27 1.52 -1.40 6.01
C LEU A 27 0.46 -2.04 6.89
N MET A 28 0.09 -3.28 6.57
CA MET A 28 -0.98 -4.03 7.21
C MET A 28 -0.47 -5.36 7.75
N LEU A 29 -1.13 -5.85 8.80
CA LEU A 29 -0.95 -7.18 9.35
C LEU A 29 -2.29 -7.92 9.33
N SER A 30 -2.32 -9.11 8.74
CA SER A 30 -3.50 -9.98 8.76
C SER A 30 -3.61 -10.73 10.10
N ALA A 31 -4.78 -11.29 10.40
CA ALA A 31 -4.94 -12.07 11.63
C ALA A 31 -4.11 -13.37 11.65
N CYS A 32 -3.67 -13.89 10.49
CA CYS A 32 -2.74 -15.03 10.44
C CYS A 32 -1.26 -14.62 10.53
N GLY A 33 -0.98 -13.32 10.74
CA GLY A 33 0.38 -12.80 10.89
C GLY A 33 1.06 -12.41 9.59
N ALA A 34 0.36 -12.46 8.45
CA ALA A 34 0.90 -12.06 7.16
C ALA A 34 1.01 -10.53 7.06
N ARG A 35 2.15 -10.03 6.58
CA ARG A 35 2.42 -8.61 6.36
C ARG A 35 2.14 -8.24 4.91
N MET A 36 1.44 -7.13 4.73
CA MET A 36 1.11 -6.62 3.41
C MET A 36 1.34 -5.12 3.34
N TRP A 37 1.44 -4.61 2.12
CA TRP A 37 1.45 -3.19 1.84
C TRP A 37 0.34 -2.84 0.85
N ALA A 38 -0.17 -1.62 0.90
CA ALA A 38 -1.08 -1.09 -0.11
C ALA A 38 -0.78 0.37 -0.41
N LEU A 39 -0.75 0.71 -1.70
CA LEU A 39 -0.77 2.08 -2.19
C LEU A 39 -2.22 2.47 -2.47
N ARG A 40 -2.67 3.59 -1.90
CA ARG A 40 -4.06 4.03 -1.99
C ARG A 40 -4.15 5.50 -2.34
N THR A 41 -5.25 5.89 -2.95
CA THR A 41 -5.61 7.31 -3.06
C THR A 41 -6.09 7.82 -1.70
N ALA A 42 -5.63 8.98 -1.27
CA ALA A 42 -6.02 9.68 -0.06
C ALA A 42 -6.63 11.05 -0.41
N PRO A 43 -7.74 11.09 -1.18
CA PRO A 43 -8.30 12.33 -1.66
C PRO A 43 -8.71 13.25 -0.52
N ALA A 44 -8.54 14.56 -0.72
CA ALA A 44 -8.94 15.53 0.29
C ALA A 44 -10.46 15.49 0.51
N PRO A 45 -10.96 15.72 1.74
CA PRO A 45 -12.37 15.60 2.07
C PRO A 45 -13.31 16.38 1.14
N GLU A 46 -12.90 17.58 0.72
CA GLU A 46 -13.64 18.48 -0.16
C GLU A 46 -13.87 17.92 -1.58
N MET A 47 -13.12 16.90 -1.99
CA MET A 47 -13.25 16.32 -3.33
C MET A 47 -14.43 15.35 -3.46
N GLY A 48 -15.04 14.94 -2.35
CA GLY A 48 -16.14 13.96 -2.35
C GLY A 48 -15.76 12.58 -2.93
N ALA A 49 -14.47 12.31 -3.11
CA ALA A 49 -13.95 11.07 -3.68
C ALA A 49 -13.60 10.07 -2.56
N GLY A 50 -13.86 8.79 -2.82
CA GLY A 50 -13.48 7.72 -1.90
C GLY A 50 -12.01 7.31 -2.03
N CYS A 51 -11.43 6.86 -0.93
CA CYS A 51 -10.12 6.19 -0.92
C CYS A 51 -10.19 4.87 -1.70
N ARG A 52 -9.28 4.66 -2.67
CA ARG A 52 -9.19 3.46 -3.51
C ARG A 52 -7.81 2.84 -3.42
N VAL A 53 -7.74 1.50 -3.39
CA VAL A 53 -6.46 0.78 -3.54
C VAL A 53 -6.04 0.85 -5.00
N LEU A 54 -4.81 1.30 -5.25
CA LEU A 54 -4.21 1.31 -6.58
C LEU A 54 -3.45 0.01 -6.84
N THR A 55 -2.66 -0.42 -5.85
CA THR A 55 -1.90 -1.68 -5.89
C THR A 55 -1.56 -2.12 -4.46
N ASN A 56 -1.28 -3.41 -4.30
CA ASN A 56 -0.90 -4.01 -3.02
C ASN A 56 -0.02 -5.24 -3.24
N GLY A 57 0.57 -5.75 -2.15
CA GLY A 57 1.37 -6.96 -2.18
C GLY A 57 1.74 -7.44 -0.77
N PHE A 58 2.38 -8.60 -0.72
CA PHE A 58 2.95 -9.17 0.50
C PHE A 58 4.33 -8.59 0.80
N CYS A 59 4.72 -8.57 2.07
CA CYS A 59 6.04 -8.14 2.53
C CYS A 59 6.46 -8.86 3.83
N ASP A 60 6.16 -10.15 3.89
CA ASP A 60 6.37 -11.03 5.03
C ASP A 60 7.85 -11.18 5.38
N SER A 61 8.67 -11.39 4.37
CA SER A 61 10.11 -11.58 4.46
C SER A 61 10.89 -10.26 4.42
N ALA A 62 12.14 -10.29 4.90
CA ALA A 62 13.04 -9.14 4.75
C ALA A 62 13.33 -8.84 3.27
N ALA A 63 13.51 -9.88 2.46
CA ALA A 63 13.76 -9.75 1.02
C ALA A 63 12.61 -9.02 0.29
N GLU A 64 11.35 -9.36 0.56
CA GLU A 64 10.20 -8.67 -0.05
C GLU A 64 10.09 -7.21 0.40
N ARG A 65 10.49 -6.89 1.65
CA ARG A 65 10.53 -5.50 2.12
C ARG A 65 11.64 -4.71 1.44
N ASP A 66 12.80 -5.31 1.26
CA ASP A 66 13.92 -4.70 0.56
C ASP A 66 13.61 -4.50 -0.92
N GLU A 67 12.91 -5.46 -1.54
CA GLU A 67 12.41 -5.35 -2.91
C GLU A 67 11.41 -4.20 -3.07
N LEU A 68 10.40 -4.10 -2.19
CA LEU A 68 9.46 -2.98 -2.17
C LEU A 68 10.19 -1.64 -2.05
N ALA A 69 11.16 -1.54 -1.14
CA ALA A 69 11.96 -0.33 -0.98
C ALA A 69 12.78 -0.01 -2.25
N GLY A 70 13.32 -1.04 -2.91
CA GLY A 70 14.02 -0.92 -4.20
C GLY A 70 13.10 -0.41 -5.31
N GLN A 71 11.90 -0.97 -5.45
CA GLN A 71 10.90 -0.54 -6.43
C GLN A 71 10.48 0.93 -6.22
N LEU A 72 10.29 1.36 -4.97
CA LEU A 72 9.96 2.74 -4.65
C LEU A 72 11.10 3.72 -4.97
N ARG A 73 12.35 3.32 -4.75
CA ARG A 73 13.53 4.13 -5.15
C ARG A 73 13.64 4.21 -6.67
N ALA A 74 13.53 3.08 -7.37
CA ALA A 74 13.56 3.04 -8.82
C ALA A 74 12.45 3.89 -9.46
N LEU A 75 11.27 3.96 -8.84
CA LEU A 75 10.20 4.86 -9.28
C LEU A 75 10.61 6.33 -9.12
N ALA A 76 11.23 6.70 -7.99
CA ALA A 76 11.72 8.07 -7.79
C ALA A 76 12.78 8.44 -8.83
N ASP A 77 13.76 7.56 -9.07
CA ASP A 77 14.81 7.75 -10.07
C ASP A 77 14.21 7.91 -11.48
N ALA A 78 13.27 7.05 -11.87
CA ALA A 78 12.61 7.11 -13.18
C ALA A 78 11.83 8.42 -13.42
N VAL A 79 11.27 9.02 -12.36
CA VAL A 79 10.59 10.32 -12.44
C VAL A 79 11.60 11.46 -12.65
N GLU A 80 12.79 11.38 -12.04
CA GLU A 80 13.85 12.39 -12.22
C GLU A 80 14.43 12.38 -13.66
N ASP A 81 14.43 11.22 -14.30
CA ASP A 81 14.94 11.02 -15.67
C ASP A 81 14.02 11.54 -16.79
N TRP A 82 12.77 11.96 -16.50
CA TRP A 82 11.78 12.44 -17.49
C TRP A 82 12.08 13.80 -18.16
N ARG A 83 13.34 14.23 -18.16
CA ARG A 83 13.77 15.52 -18.71
C ARG A 83 13.58 15.63 -20.21
#